data_AF-A0A8B7NCL0-F1
#
_entry.id   AF-A0A8B7NCL0-F1
#
_cell.length_a   1.000
_cell.length_b   1.000
_cell.length_c   1.000
_cell.angle_alpha   90.00
_cell.angle_beta   90.00
_cell.angle_gamma   90.00
#
_symmetry.space_group_name_H-M   'P 1'
#
loop_
_entity.id
_entity.type
_entity.pdbx_description
1 polymer ?
#
loop_
_entity_poly.entity_id
_entity_poly.type
_entity_poly.pdbx_seq_one_letter_code
_entity_poly.pdbx_strand_id
1 'polypeptide(L)'
;MELKRFSNRCPCRLLLWLCLLCVVSTIVVVTLVKSPTDTMVSVQALLPALQANALRSLDCPPPLTSDQIAFDITDVMSGRATLKQDDPKLIERIRSQYLDPPSLHPYRLTVGDDPSQGQSAAVREIMGNFRDGFFVECGALDGETRSNSLVFEKTLGWRGLLVEGDPKNYDLILKKNRKAWTTNACLSTKPYPHSVMFQQQFNLGKISSDDVDSPSKKAGETEVQCLPIYSLLVALNVTTVHYFSLDVEGVELEVLKTIPWDKVDIKTLSVEFVHGVWSKPDLKRYMEQQGYWTYKEVSQSNGWANDFIFVKNDFKKREDVLRDALTQTKSLH
;
A
#
# COMPACT_ATOMS: atom_id res chain seq x y z
N MET A 1 37.01 -0.69 -21.95
CA MET A 1 35.96 -0.78 -22.99
C MET A 1 35.12 -2.00 -22.65
N GLU A 2 34.11 -1.84 -21.80
CA GLU A 2 33.19 -2.91 -21.39
C GLU A 2 31.78 -2.33 -21.34
N LEU A 3 30.86 -2.99 -22.07
CA LEU A 3 29.50 -2.57 -22.31
C LEU A 3 28.58 -2.86 -21.12
N LYS A 4 27.96 -1.80 -20.58
CA LYS A 4 26.73 -1.91 -19.76
C LYS A 4 25.55 -2.29 -20.65
N ARG A 5 24.93 -3.44 -20.38
CA ARG A 5 23.59 -3.80 -20.89
C ARG A 5 22.52 -3.15 -20.00
N PHE A 6 21.88 -2.09 -20.49
CA PHE A 6 20.57 -1.65 -20.01
C PHE A 6 19.50 -2.28 -20.92
N SER A 7 18.68 -3.17 -20.35
CA SER A 7 17.54 -3.79 -21.00
C SER A 7 16.29 -2.94 -20.76
N ASN A 8 15.90 -2.15 -21.75
CA ASN A 8 14.57 -1.53 -21.81
C ASN A 8 13.51 -2.62 -22.06
N ARG A 9 12.55 -2.78 -21.13
CA ARG A 9 11.28 -3.46 -21.40
C ARG A 9 10.12 -2.65 -20.82
N CYS A 10 9.44 -1.88 -21.67
CA CYS A 10 8.09 -1.38 -21.43
C CYS A 10 7.08 -2.55 -21.33
N PRO A 11 6.11 -2.53 -20.41
CA PRO A 11 5.04 -3.51 -20.32
C PRO A 11 3.85 -3.10 -21.20
N CYS A 12 4.05 -2.88 -22.50
CA CYS A 12 2.94 -2.55 -23.43
C CYS A 12 2.45 -3.77 -24.24
N ARG A 13 3.11 -4.93 -24.14
CA ARG A 13 2.75 -6.12 -24.92
C ARG A 13 1.67 -7.00 -24.29
N LEU A 14 1.40 -6.86 -22.99
CA LEU A 14 0.41 -7.70 -22.30
C LEU A 14 -1.05 -7.24 -22.54
N LEU A 15 -1.27 -5.93 -22.71
CA LEU A 15 -2.61 -5.39 -23.03
C LEU A 15 -3.08 -5.75 -24.45
N LEU A 16 -2.16 -5.88 -25.42
CA LEU A 16 -2.52 -6.26 -26.79
C LEU A 16 -3.11 -7.68 -26.87
N TRP A 17 -2.63 -8.60 -26.03
CA TRP A 17 -3.07 -10.00 -26.02
C TRP A 17 -4.46 -10.17 -25.41
N LEU A 18 -4.81 -9.39 -24.38
CA LEU A 18 -6.14 -9.40 -23.76
C LEU A 18 -7.21 -8.85 -24.72
N CYS A 19 -6.88 -7.83 -25.52
CA CYS A 19 -7.80 -7.29 -26.54
C CYS A 19 -8.10 -8.30 -27.66
N LEU A 20 -7.10 -9.06 -28.13
CA LEU A 20 -7.31 -10.08 -29.17
C LEU A 20 -8.19 -11.24 -28.69
N LEU A 21 -8.10 -11.64 -27.42
CA LEU A 21 -8.93 -12.71 -26.84
C LEU A 21 -10.41 -12.32 -26.72
N CYS A 22 -10.71 -11.06 -26.37
CA CYS A 22 -12.10 -10.56 -26.35
C CYS A 22 -12.72 -10.51 -27.76
N VAL A 23 -11.94 -10.09 -28.77
CA VAL A 23 -12.41 -10.03 -30.16
C VAL A 23 -12.70 -11.44 -30.70
N VAL A 24 -11.83 -12.41 -30.42
CA VAL A 24 -12.02 -13.81 -30.87
C VAL A 24 -13.22 -14.47 -30.17
N SER A 25 -13.43 -14.23 -28.87
CA SER A 25 -14.60 -14.76 -28.13
C SER A 25 -15.94 -14.26 -28.70
N THR A 26 -15.98 -12.99 -29.10
CA THR A 26 -17.19 -12.37 -29.67
C THR A 26 -17.52 -12.93 -31.07
N ILE A 27 -16.49 -13.26 -31.86
CA ILE A 27 -16.67 -13.87 -33.19
C ILE A 27 -17.22 -15.30 -33.09
N VAL A 28 -16.78 -16.09 -32.09
CA VAL A 28 -17.23 -17.48 -31.89
C VAL A 28 -18.72 -17.55 -31.48
N VAL A 29 -19.18 -16.61 -30.65
CA VAL A 29 -20.60 -16.53 -30.24
C VAL A 29 -21.53 -16.24 -31.42
N VAL A 30 -21.09 -15.42 -32.39
CA VAL A 30 -21.88 -15.09 -33.58
C VAL A 30 -21.97 -16.27 -34.55
N THR A 31 -20.99 -17.18 -34.58
CA THR A 31 -21.02 -18.36 -35.45
C THR A 31 -21.94 -19.51 -34.98
N LEU A 32 -22.34 -19.55 -33.71
CA LEU A 32 -23.14 -20.66 -33.16
C LEU A 32 -24.66 -20.48 -33.25
N VAL A 33 -25.16 -19.34 -33.73
CA VAL A 33 -26.59 -19.08 -33.92
C VAL A 33 -26.90 -18.96 -35.42
N LYS A 34 -27.03 -20.10 -36.10
CA LYS A 34 -27.67 -20.19 -37.41
C LYS A 34 -28.58 -21.41 -37.47
N SER A 35 -29.89 -21.18 -37.41
CA SER A 35 -30.89 -22.04 -38.04
C SER A 35 -31.65 -21.20 -39.10
N PRO A 36 -32.25 -21.84 -40.11
CA PRO A 36 -32.41 -21.25 -41.43
C PRO A 36 -33.80 -20.63 -41.60
N THR A 37 -33.86 -19.38 -42.03
CA THR A 37 -34.83 -18.87 -43.01
C THR A 37 -34.51 -17.40 -43.30
N ASP A 38 -34.63 -17.07 -44.58
CA ASP A 38 -34.11 -15.87 -45.22
C ASP A 38 -34.70 -14.57 -44.70
N THR A 39 -33.82 -13.59 -44.43
CA THR A 39 -33.89 -12.25 -45.04
C THR A 39 -32.59 -11.51 -44.72
N MET A 40 -31.79 -11.22 -45.75
CA MET A 40 -30.54 -10.48 -45.64
C MET A 40 -30.81 -9.03 -45.24
N VAL A 41 -30.77 -8.73 -43.94
CA VAL A 41 -30.51 -7.38 -43.46
C VAL A 41 -28.99 -7.24 -43.31
N SER A 42 -28.41 -6.38 -44.14
CA SER A 42 -26.99 -6.03 -44.13
C SER A 42 -26.57 -5.54 -42.73
N VAL A 43 -25.72 -6.31 -42.04
CA VAL A 43 -25.09 -5.94 -40.76
C VAL A 43 -24.02 -4.85 -40.95
N GLN A 44 -23.87 -4.31 -42.16
CA GLN A 44 -22.81 -3.37 -42.51
C GLN A 44 -23.11 -1.91 -42.10
N ALA A 45 -24.23 -1.64 -41.42
CA ALA A 45 -24.64 -0.28 -41.04
C ALA A 45 -24.58 0.02 -39.53
N LEU A 46 -24.22 -0.94 -38.65
CA LEU A 46 -24.20 -0.73 -37.19
C LEU A 46 -22.81 -0.76 -36.54
N LEU A 47 -21.76 -1.09 -37.31
CA LEU A 47 -20.39 -1.11 -36.79
C LEU A 47 -19.71 0.27 -36.59
N PRO A 48 -19.97 1.33 -37.40
CA PRO A 48 -19.23 2.58 -37.22
C PRO A 48 -19.63 3.37 -35.96
N ALA A 49 -20.86 3.22 -35.48
CA ALA A 49 -21.38 3.98 -34.33
C ALA A 49 -20.95 3.40 -32.96
N LEU A 50 -20.75 2.08 -32.89
CA LEU A 50 -20.27 1.40 -31.67
C LEU A 50 -18.76 1.58 -31.44
N GLN A 51 -17.97 1.73 -32.51
CA GLN A 51 -16.54 2.04 -32.41
C GLN A 51 -16.28 3.51 -32.05
N ALA A 52 -17.11 4.45 -32.52
CA ALA A 52 -16.91 5.88 -32.24
C ALA A 52 -17.17 6.28 -30.77
N ASN A 53 -18.09 5.61 -30.08
CA ASN A 53 -18.38 5.89 -28.66
C ASN A 53 -17.46 5.15 -27.67
N ALA A 54 -16.89 4.00 -28.05
CA ALA A 54 -15.89 3.31 -27.24
C ALA A 54 -14.49 3.94 -27.33
N LEU A 55 -14.20 4.64 -28.44
CA LEU A 55 -12.93 5.36 -28.63
C LEU A 55 -12.95 6.77 -28.03
N ARG A 56 -14.11 7.41 -27.85
CA ARG A 56 -14.24 8.72 -27.19
C ARG A 56 -14.11 8.67 -25.66
N SER A 57 -14.10 7.50 -25.04
CA SER A 57 -13.84 7.32 -23.61
C SER A 57 -12.41 6.87 -23.30
N LEU A 58 -11.54 6.86 -24.31
CA LEU A 58 -10.10 6.52 -24.20
C LEU A 58 -9.19 7.71 -24.49
N ASP A 59 -9.73 8.93 -24.44
CA ASP A 59 -8.93 10.15 -24.45
C ASP A 59 -8.22 10.29 -23.10
N CYS A 60 -7.19 9.47 -22.88
CA CYS A 60 -6.13 9.83 -21.96
C CYS A 60 -5.57 11.18 -22.41
N PRO A 61 -5.36 12.15 -21.51
CA PRO A 61 -4.64 13.36 -21.85
C PRO A 61 -3.32 12.95 -22.52
N PRO A 62 -2.92 13.60 -23.63
CA PRO A 62 -1.62 13.33 -24.23
C PRO A 62 -0.55 13.49 -23.14
N PRO A 63 0.45 12.59 -23.07
CA PRO A 63 1.55 12.76 -22.15
C PRO A 63 2.13 14.15 -22.37
N LEU A 64 2.19 14.93 -21.28
CA LEU A 64 2.76 16.27 -21.31
C LEU A 64 4.14 16.19 -21.97
N THR A 65 4.39 17.06 -22.94
CA THR A 65 5.70 17.17 -23.60
C THR A 65 6.78 17.43 -22.55
N SER A 66 7.92 16.71 -22.59
CA SER A 66 8.95 16.74 -21.53
C SER A 66 9.40 18.16 -21.14
N ASP A 67 9.32 19.09 -22.09
CA ASP A 67 9.85 20.44 -21.95
C ASP A 67 8.89 21.41 -21.23
N GLN A 68 7.64 21.00 -20.97
CA GLN A 68 6.66 21.77 -20.17
C GLN A 68 6.46 21.19 -18.75
N ILE A 69 7.18 20.11 -18.40
CA ILE A 69 7.02 19.41 -17.12
C ILE A 69 7.94 19.94 -16.02
N ALA A 70 9.07 20.57 -16.34
CA ALA A 70 10.11 20.95 -15.38
C ALA A 70 9.76 22.27 -14.64
N PHE A 71 8.86 22.30 -13.67
CA PHE A 71 9.20 21.95 -12.30
C PHE A 71 9.82 20.57 -12.18
N ASP A 72 11.12 20.50 -11.90
CA ASP A 72 11.80 19.21 -11.85
C ASP A 72 11.08 18.36 -10.79
N ILE A 73 10.43 17.27 -11.22
CA ILE A 73 9.81 16.33 -10.28
C ILE A 73 10.84 15.89 -9.24
N THR A 74 12.13 15.92 -9.56
CA THR A 74 13.24 15.72 -8.63
C THR A 74 13.24 16.73 -7.48
N ASP A 75 12.92 18.01 -7.70
CA ASP A 75 12.79 19.00 -6.63
C ASP A 75 11.61 18.65 -5.70
N VAL A 76 10.51 18.13 -6.27
CA VAL A 76 9.35 17.66 -5.49
C VAL A 76 9.72 16.43 -4.66
N MET A 77 10.41 15.46 -5.27
CA MET A 77 10.86 14.25 -4.58
C MET A 77 11.85 14.59 -3.44
N SER A 78 12.72 15.57 -3.65
CA SER A 78 13.66 16.04 -2.63
C SER A 78 13.03 16.96 -1.57
N GLY A 79 11.75 17.34 -1.70
CA GLY A 79 11.08 18.25 -0.80
C GLY A 79 11.47 19.74 -0.94
N ARG A 80 12.22 20.12 -1.99
CA ARG A 80 12.55 21.54 -2.29
C ARG A 80 11.36 22.30 -2.90
N ALA A 81 10.31 21.57 -3.18
CA ALA A 81 9.19 21.92 -4.02
C ALA A 81 8.00 21.06 -3.59
N THR A 82 6.78 21.56 -3.67
CA THR A 82 5.60 20.81 -3.23
C THR A 82 4.56 20.69 -4.34
N LEU A 83 4.00 19.50 -4.46
CA LEU A 83 2.79 19.21 -5.23
C LEU A 83 1.72 18.68 -4.27
N LYS A 84 0.47 18.68 -4.71
CA LYS A 84 -0.58 17.96 -3.98
C LYS A 84 -0.23 16.47 -3.94
N GLN A 85 -0.62 15.80 -2.85
CA GLN A 85 -0.36 14.37 -2.65
C GLN A 85 -0.99 13.47 -3.73
N ASP A 86 -2.02 13.94 -4.43
CA ASP A 86 -2.74 13.29 -5.52
C ASP A 86 -2.40 13.88 -6.90
N ASP A 87 -1.33 14.69 -7.02
CA ASP A 87 -0.94 15.28 -8.31
C ASP A 87 -0.52 14.19 -9.31
N PRO A 88 -1.09 14.17 -10.53
CA PRO A 88 -0.81 13.11 -11.52
C PRO A 88 0.68 12.90 -11.83
N LYS A 89 1.51 13.96 -11.81
CA LYS A 89 2.95 13.84 -12.06
C LYS A 89 3.65 13.09 -10.92
N LEU A 90 3.27 13.40 -9.67
CA LEU A 90 3.78 12.70 -8.50
C LEU A 90 3.33 11.24 -8.48
N ILE A 91 2.05 11.02 -8.73
CA ILE A 91 1.47 9.67 -8.75
C ILE A 91 2.14 8.78 -9.81
N GLU A 92 2.40 9.33 -11.00
CA GLU A 92 3.10 8.57 -12.05
C GLU A 92 4.56 8.31 -11.70
N ARG A 93 5.24 9.25 -11.05
CA ARG A 93 6.61 9.04 -10.54
C ARG A 93 6.66 7.91 -9.51
N ILE A 94 5.74 7.90 -8.55
CA ILE A 94 5.64 6.84 -7.53
C ILE A 94 5.36 5.49 -8.18
N ARG A 95 4.35 5.42 -9.05
CA ARG A 95 3.95 4.19 -9.74
C ARG A 95 5.08 3.57 -10.57
N SER A 96 5.85 4.40 -11.26
CA SER A 96 6.88 3.93 -12.19
C SER A 96 8.22 3.60 -11.54
N GLN A 97 8.53 4.14 -10.35
CA GLN A 97 9.87 4.03 -9.76
C GLN A 97 9.93 3.57 -8.31
N TYR A 98 8.82 3.60 -7.56
CA TYR A 98 8.84 3.29 -6.12
C TYR A 98 7.94 2.12 -5.74
N LEU A 99 7.17 1.55 -6.68
CA LEU A 99 6.28 0.42 -6.40
C LEU A 99 6.70 -0.83 -7.18
N ASP A 100 7.10 -1.86 -6.43
CA ASP A 100 7.38 -3.19 -6.96
C ASP A 100 6.11 -4.06 -6.90
N PRO A 101 5.77 -4.79 -7.98
CA PRO A 101 4.54 -5.57 -8.03
C PRO A 101 4.61 -6.85 -7.19
N PRO A 102 3.45 -7.40 -6.76
CA PRO A 102 3.35 -8.70 -6.12
C PRO A 102 4.09 -9.81 -6.88
N SER A 103 4.79 -10.68 -6.15
CA SER A 103 5.51 -11.80 -6.77
C SER A 103 4.54 -12.85 -7.33
N LEU A 104 4.85 -13.37 -8.52
CA LEU A 104 4.13 -14.51 -9.09
C LEU A 104 4.73 -15.86 -8.66
N HIS A 105 5.90 -15.87 -8.02
CA HIS A 105 6.58 -17.09 -7.59
C HIS A 105 6.05 -17.62 -6.25
N PRO A 106 6.18 -18.94 -5.96
CA PRO A 106 5.80 -19.49 -4.66
C PRO A 106 6.48 -18.76 -3.49
N TYR A 107 5.77 -18.65 -2.36
CA TYR A 107 6.29 -18.09 -1.12
C TYR A 107 7.64 -18.73 -0.73
N ARG A 108 8.55 -17.91 -0.21
CA ARG A 108 9.83 -18.33 0.38
C ARG A 108 9.90 -17.89 1.83
N LEU A 109 8.98 -18.46 2.60
CA LEU A 109 8.77 -18.18 4.02
C LEU A 109 9.45 -19.27 4.86
N THR A 110 9.98 -18.85 6.00
CA THR A 110 10.68 -19.63 7.03
C THR A 110 9.95 -19.66 8.38
N VAL A 111 8.98 -18.78 8.61
CA VAL A 111 8.19 -18.71 9.86
C VAL A 111 6.85 -19.44 9.73
N GLY A 112 6.18 -19.63 10.88
CA GLY A 112 4.88 -20.29 10.97
C GLY A 112 3.72 -19.51 10.36
N ASP A 113 2.49 -19.86 10.72
CA ASP A 113 1.30 -19.32 10.08
C ASP A 113 1.00 -17.85 10.40
N ASP A 114 1.30 -17.43 11.62
CA ASP A 114 1.12 -16.06 12.11
C ASP A 114 2.38 -15.63 12.87
N PRO A 115 3.28 -14.87 12.23
CA PRO A 115 4.50 -14.42 12.89
C PRO A 115 4.30 -13.19 13.76
N SER A 116 3.12 -12.54 13.74
CA SER A 116 2.86 -11.33 14.53
C SER A 116 2.99 -11.59 16.03
N GLN A 117 3.08 -10.53 16.82
CA GLN A 117 3.14 -10.61 18.27
C GLN A 117 1.81 -10.32 18.96
N GLY A 118 0.70 -10.52 18.25
CA GLY A 118 -0.67 -10.38 18.78
C GLY A 118 -1.49 -9.30 18.08
N GLN A 119 -0.86 -8.44 17.27
CA GLN A 119 -1.54 -7.41 16.48
C GLN A 119 -2.49 -8.04 15.47
N SER A 120 -2.04 -9.05 14.71
CA SER A 120 -2.88 -9.72 13.72
C SER A 120 -4.06 -10.43 14.39
N ALA A 121 -3.86 -11.06 15.56
CA ALA A 121 -4.91 -11.71 16.32
C ALA A 121 -5.99 -10.70 16.76
N ALA A 122 -5.59 -9.54 17.30
CA ALA A 122 -6.51 -8.48 17.67
C ALA A 122 -7.31 -7.94 16.46
N VAL A 123 -6.66 -7.78 15.31
CA VAL A 123 -7.34 -7.37 14.08
C VAL A 123 -8.29 -8.46 13.58
N ARG A 124 -7.95 -9.75 13.73
CA ARG A 124 -8.86 -10.87 13.40
C ARG A 124 -10.06 -10.95 14.32
N GLU A 125 -9.94 -10.60 15.60
CA GLU A 125 -11.10 -10.47 16.50
C GLU A 125 -12.11 -9.42 15.96
N ILE A 126 -11.61 -8.32 15.38
CA ILE A 126 -12.43 -7.27 14.79
C ILE A 126 -12.99 -7.69 13.42
N MET A 127 -12.14 -8.20 12.53
CA MET A 127 -12.45 -8.44 11.12
C MET A 127 -13.09 -9.81 10.84
N GLY A 128 -12.96 -10.76 11.77
CA GLY A 128 -13.41 -12.14 11.59
C GLY A 128 -12.80 -12.80 10.36
N ASN A 129 -13.66 -13.39 9.52
CA ASN A 129 -13.27 -14.06 8.27
C ASN A 129 -13.44 -13.16 7.04
N PHE A 130 -13.37 -11.83 7.20
CA PHE A 130 -13.44 -10.91 6.07
C PHE A 130 -12.34 -11.24 5.04
N ARG A 131 -12.72 -11.47 3.79
CA ARG A 131 -11.82 -11.82 2.69
C ARG A 131 -11.60 -10.65 1.76
N ASP A 132 -10.53 -10.74 0.96
CA ASP A 132 -10.22 -9.80 -0.12
C ASP A 132 -10.04 -8.34 0.35
N GLY A 133 -9.60 -8.17 1.61
CA GLY A 133 -9.22 -6.87 2.16
C GLY A 133 -7.92 -6.33 1.59
N PHE A 134 -7.57 -5.13 2.03
CA PHE A 134 -6.32 -4.47 1.69
C PHE A 134 -5.59 -4.05 2.97
N PHE A 135 -4.34 -4.47 3.14
CA PHE A 135 -3.51 -4.02 4.25
C PHE A 135 -2.39 -3.06 3.79
N VAL A 136 -1.93 -2.24 4.72
CA VAL A 136 -0.65 -1.56 4.63
C VAL A 136 0.16 -1.96 5.86
N GLU A 137 1.41 -2.37 5.67
CA GLU A 137 2.35 -2.62 6.75
C GLU A 137 3.60 -1.76 6.51
N CYS A 138 3.82 -0.80 7.40
CA CYS A 138 5.01 0.04 7.39
C CYS A 138 5.88 -0.33 8.59
N GLY A 139 7.17 -0.57 8.32
CA GLY A 139 8.04 -1.34 9.22
C GLY A 139 8.06 -2.82 8.84
N ALA A 140 8.03 -3.13 7.54
CA ALA A 140 7.87 -4.50 7.05
C ALA A 140 9.11 -5.39 7.29
N LEU A 141 10.23 -4.84 7.73
CA LEU A 141 11.46 -5.56 8.08
C LEU A 141 11.92 -6.42 6.90
N ASP A 142 12.07 -7.73 7.09
CA ASP A 142 12.48 -8.69 6.07
C ASP A 142 11.27 -9.28 5.31
N GLY A 143 10.08 -8.74 5.53
CA GLY A 143 8.83 -9.14 4.91
C GLY A 143 8.21 -10.40 5.51
N GLU A 144 8.71 -10.85 6.66
CA GLU A 144 8.26 -12.10 7.27
C GLU A 144 8.32 -12.08 8.80
N THR A 145 9.49 -11.79 9.35
CA THR A 145 9.76 -11.77 10.79
C THR A 145 8.85 -10.75 11.45
N ARG A 146 8.02 -11.23 12.40
CA ARG A 146 7.03 -10.40 13.11
C ARG A 146 5.98 -9.73 12.23
N SER A 147 5.83 -10.16 10.98
CA SER A 147 4.90 -9.48 10.06
C SER A 147 3.46 -9.53 10.58
N ASN A 148 2.87 -8.35 10.72
CA ASN A 148 1.50 -8.20 11.20
C ASN A 148 0.49 -8.49 10.07
N SER A 149 0.89 -8.36 8.80
CA SER A 149 -0.01 -8.55 7.66
C SER A 149 -0.02 -9.95 7.05
N LEU A 150 1.05 -10.74 7.26
CA LEU A 150 1.31 -11.96 6.48
C LEU A 150 0.17 -12.99 6.59
N VAL A 151 -0.46 -13.10 7.77
CA VAL A 151 -1.58 -14.04 7.97
C VAL A 151 -2.80 -13.68 7.13
N PHE A 152 -3.11 -12.39 6.95
CA PHE A 152 -4.22 -11.91 6.14
C PHE A 152 -3.99 -12.20 4.66
N GLU A 153 -2.76 -11.99 4.20
CA GLU A 153 -2.32 -12.31 2.84
C GLU A 153 -2.47 -13.81 2.55
N LYS A 154 -1.91 -14.65 3.42
CA LYS A 154 -1.88 -16.12 3.23
C LYS A 154 -3.27 -16.77 3.31
N THR A 155 -4.11 -16.32 4.24
CA THR A 155 -5.30 -17.09 4.65
C THR A 155 -6.62 -16.46 4.21
N LEU A 156 -6.66 -15.13 4.06
CA LEU A 156 -7.87 -14.37 3.77
C LEU A 156 -7.88 -13.76 2.36
N GLY A 157 -6.82 -13.97 1.58
CA GLY A 157 -6.72 -13.44 0.21
C GLY A 157 -6.53 -11.93 0.17
N TRP A 158 -6.09 -11.32 1.28
CA TRP A 158 -5.89 -9.88 1.31
C TRP A 158 -4.73 -9.50 0.42
N ARG A 159 -4.92 -8.39 -0.30
CA ARG A 159 -3.85 -7.70 -1.01
C ARG A 159 -3.24 -6.69 -0.06
N GLY A 160 -2.09 -6.14 -0.41
CA GLY A 160 -1.55 -5.07 0.43
C GLY A 160 -0.32 -4.40 -0.14
N LEU A 161 0.24 -3.52 0.69
CA LEU A 161 1.48 -2.80 0.48
C LEU A 161 2.40 -2.99 1.69
N LEU A 162 3.63 -3.44 1.45
CA LEU A 162 4.72 -3.44 2.42
C LEU A 162 5.61 -2.22 2.18
N VAL A 163 5.84 -1.45 3.22
CA VAL A 163 6.69 -0.25 3.22
C VAL A 163 7.87 -0.51 4.13
N GLU A 164 9.09 -0.42 3.60
CA GLU A 164 10.33 -0.59 4.34
C GLU A 164 11.34 0.46 3.92
N GLY A 165 11.86 1.20 4.91
CA GLY A 165 12.79 2.31 4.68
C GLY A 165 14.26 1.88 4.65
N ASP A 166 14.64 0.78 5.33
CA ASP A 166 16.01 0.28 5.31
C ASP A 166 16.26 -0.54 4.03
N PRO A 167 17.15 -0.08 3.12
CA PRO A 167 17.40 -0.80 1.87
C PRO A 167 17.93 -2.23 2.07
N LYS A 168 18.64 -2.51 3.18
CA LYS A 168 19.13 -3.87 3.47
C LYS A 168 17.99 -4.81 3.87
N ASN A 169 17.02 -4.31 4.62
CA ASN A 169 15.81 -5.05 4.98
C ASN A 169 14.93 -5.26 3.74
N TYR A 170 14.80 -4.22 2.90
CA TYR A 170 14.06 -4.32 1.64
C TYR A 170 14.58 -5.42 0.71
N ASP A 171 15.91 -5.56 0.59
CA ASP A 171 16.52 -6.66 -0.18
C ASP A 171 16.13 -8.06 0.34
N LEU A 172 15.77 -8.17 1.62
CA LEU A 172 15.25 -9.41 2.20
C LEU A 172 13.78 -9.62 1.86
N ILE A 173 12.96 -8.57 1.87
CA ILE A 173 11.54 -8.61 1.43
C ILE A 173 11.43 -9.22 0.04
N LEU A 174 12.25 -8.74 -0.91
CA LEU A 174 12.24 -9.20 -2.30
C LEU A 174 12.52 -10.71 -2.44
N LYS A 175 13.20 -11.32 -1.45
CA LYS A 175 13.51 -12.75 -1.44
C LYS A 175 12.36 -13.62 -0.93
N LYS A 176 11.37 -13.06 -0.25
CA LYS A 176 10.24 -13.79 0.37
C LYS A 176 9.12 -14.15 -0.60
N ASN A 177 9.10 -13.55 -1.79
CA ASN A 177 8.02 -13.71 -2.78
C ASN A 177 6.62 -13.40 -2.21
N ARG A 178 6.51 -12.31 -1.43
CA ARG A 178 5.22 -11.81 -0.94
C ARG A 178 4.25 -11.51 -2.10
N LYS A 179 2.96 -11.65 -1.85
CA LYS A 179 1.85 -11.38 -2.77
C LYS A 179 1.26 -9.97 -2.59
N ALA A 180 2.02 -9.10 -1.94
CA ALA A 180 1.73 -7.69 -1.75
C ALA A 180 2.64 -6.84 -2.64
N TRP A 181 2.20 -5.61 -2.93
CA TRP A 181 3.07 -4.57 -3.45
C TRP A 181 4.14 -4.25 -2.41
N THR A 182 5.32 -3.81 -2.84
CA THR A 182 6.40 -3.41 -1.95
C THR A 182 7.01 -2.08 -2.38
N THR A 183 7.52 -1.30 -1.43
CA THR A 183 8.26 -0.06 -1.71
C THR A 183 9.47 0.06 -0.78
N ASN A 184 10.62 0.41 -1.36
CA ASN A 184 11.83 0.79 -0.63
C ASN A 184 11.78 2.30 -0.35
N ALA A 185 10.95 2.68 0.61
CA ALA A 185 10.72 4.06 0.99
C ALA A 185 10.24 4.10 2.45
N CYS A 186 10.47 5.21 3.13
CA CYS A 186 9.78 5.53 4.38
C CYS A 186 8.42 6.18 4.12
N LEU A 187 7.54 6.17 5.12
CA LEU A 187 6.38 7.05 5.09
C LEU A 187 6.80 8.48 5.45
N SER A 188 6.31 9.44 4.68
CA SER A 188 6.62 10.85 4.88
C SER A 188 5.98 11.38 6.16
N THR A 189 6.78 12.09 6.95
CA THR A 189 6.33 12.92 8.09
C THR A 189 5.77 14.27 7.64
N LYS A 190 5.76 14.54 6.33
CA LYS A 190 5.27 15.77 5.69
C LYS A 190 4.19 15.43 4.67
N PRO A 191 3.25 16.34 4.35
CA PRO A 191 2.21 16.10 3.35
C PRO A 191 2.72 16.15 1.90
N TYR A 192 4.01 15.88 1.69
CA TYR A 192 4.71 15.84 0.40
C TYR A 192 5.96 14.93 0.50
N PRO A 193 6.50 14.43 -0.62
CA PRO A 193 7.75 13.66 -0.63
C PRO A 193 8.95 14.46 -0.15
N HIS A 194 9.90 13.79 0.51
CA HIS A 194 11.21 14.36 0.82
C HIS A 194 12.22 13.24 1.07
N SER A 195 13.52 13.55 0.96
CA SER A 195 14.59 12.64 1.38
C SER A 195 14.92 12.87 2.85
N VAL A 196 15.34 11.79 3.52
CA VAL A 196 15.86 11.82 4.90
C VAL A 196 17.15 11.02 4.99
N MET A 197 17.94 11.27 6.02
CA MET A 197 18.94 10.31 6.48
C MET A 197 18.28 9.26 7.36
N PHE A 198 18.57 8.00 7.07
CA PHE A 198 18.00 6.83 7.73
C PHE A 198 19.12 6.00 8.35
N GLN A 199 19.05 5.75 9.66
CA GLN A 199 19.95 4.85 10.34
C GLN A 199 19.54 3.42 10.06
N GLN A 200 20.35 2.69 9.31
CA GLN A 200 20.12 1.29 8.98
C GLN A 200 20.40 0.41 10.20
N GLN A 201 19.41 -0.41 10.55
CA GLN A 201 19.50 -1.40 11.61
C GLN A 201 18.36 -2.39 11.41
N PHE A 202 18.66 -3.70 11.50
CA PHE A 202 17.68 -4.74 11.22
C PHE A 202 16.36 -4.51 11.97
N ASN A 203 16.36 -4.53 13.31
CA ASN A 203 15.13 -4.41 14.11
C ASN A 203 14.74 -2.99 14.53
N LEU A 204 15.58 -1.97 14.34
CA LEU A 204 15.40 -0.62 14.95
C LEU A 204 15.77 0.49 13.94
N GLY A 205 15.62 0.20 12.65
CA GLY A 205 15.95 1.13 11.58
C GLY A 205 15.01 2.33 11.64
N LYS A 206 15.55 3.55 11.56
CA LYS A 206 14.73 4.75 11.74
C LYS A 206 15.26 5.97 11.01
N ILE A 207 14.40 6.96 10.84
CA ILE A 207 14.79 8.30 10.40
C ILE A 207 15.72 8.90 11.45
N SER A 208 16.93 9.29 11.05
CA SER A 208 17.93 9.88 11.94
C SER A 208 18.06 11.40 11.80
N SER A 209 17.77 11.94 10.61
CA SER A 209 17.82 13.37 10.33
C SER A 209 17.04 13.73 9.06
N ASP A 210 16.43 14.93 9.05
CA ASP A 210 15.87 15.56 7.85
C ASP A 210 16.95 16.26 6.99
N ASP A 211 18.14 16.48 7.55
CA ASP A 211 19.27 17.13 6.88
C ASP A 211 20.13 16.12 6.11
N VAL A 212 19.82 15.96 4.82
CA VAL A 212 20.52 15.06 3.90
C VAL A 212 21.88 15.60 3.42
N ASP A 213 22.08 16.91 3.51
CA ASP A 213 23.30 17.60 3.11
C ASP A 213 24.33 17.70 4.25
N SER A 214 23.99 17.14 5.42
CA SER A 214 24.86 17.14 6.59
C SER A 214 26.23 16.50 6.27
N PRO A 215 27.35 17.21 6.47
CA PRO A 215 28.69 16.68 6.16
C PRO A 215 29.11 15.55 7.11
N SER A 216 28.40 15.38 8.23
CA SER A 216 28.66 14.36 9.25
C SER A 216 27.70 13.17 9.11
N LYS A 217 27.79 12.43 8.00
CA LYS A 217 27.09 11.15 7.86
C LYS A 217 27.65 10.15 8.87
N LYS A 218 26.81 9.63 9.76
CA LYS A 218 27.23 8.61 10.74
C LYS A 218 27.35 7.25 10.06
N ALA A 219 28.17 6.37 10.63
CA ALA A 219 28.32 5.01 10.13
C ALA A 219 26.96 4.28 10.18
N GLY A 220 26.55 3.72 9.05
CA GLY A 220 25.27 3.02 8.92
C GLY A 220 24.08 3.91 8.58
N GLU A 221 24.28 5.20 8.31
CA GLU A 221 23.23 6.04 7.73
C GLU A 221 23.22 5.97 6.19
N THR A 222 22.03 5.98 5.60
CA THR A 222 21.81 6.09 4.15
C THR A 222 20.71 7.09 3.86
N GLU A 223 20.75 7.72 2.69
CA GLU A 223 19.62 8.54 2.23
C GLU A 223 18.47 7.63 1.81
N VAL A 224 17.25 7.97 2.22
CA VAL A 224 16.01 7.25 1.89
C VAL A 224 14.94 8.24 1.46
N GLN A 225 14.20 7.90 0.41
CA GLN A 225 13.01 8.65 0.00
C GLN A 225 11.86 8.35 0.95
N CYS A 226 11.24 9.37 1.51
CA CYS A 226 9.94 9.25 2.16
C CYS A 226 8.81 9.71 1.24
N LEU A 227 7.69 8.97 1.25
CA LEU A 227 6.50 9.22 0.43
C LEU A 227 5.25 9.31 1.32
N PRO A 228 4.33 10.26 1.09
CA PRO A 228 3.07 10.29 1.82
C PRO A 228 2.26 9.02 1.52
N ILE A 229 1.67 8.40 2.56
CA ILE A 229 0.89 7.17 2.41
C ILE A 229 -0.28 7.35 1.44
N TYR A 230 -0.93 8.51 1.43
CA TYR A 230 -2.03 8.77 0.50
C TYR A 230 -1.56 8.75 -0.96
N SER A 231 -0.37 9.27 -1.26
CA SER A 231 0.20 9.22 -2.62
C SER A 231 0.50 7.78 -3.06
N LEU A 232 1.02 6.94 -2.16
CA LEU A 232 1.21 5.50 -2.41
C LEU A 232 -0.13 4.79 -2.69
N LEU A 233 -1.15 5.06 -1.88
CA LEU A 233 -2.48 4.47 -2.04
C LEU A 233 -3.15 4.89 -3.36
N VAL A 234 -3.07 6.17 -3.73
CA VAL A 234 -3.59 6.66 -5.01
C VAL A 234 -2.83 6.05 -6.19
N ALA A 235 -1.50 5.88 -6.09
CA ALA A 235 -0.71 5.22 -7.13
C ALA A 235 -1.15 3.77 -7.39
N LEU A 236 -1.59 3.08 -6.33
CA LEU A 236 -2.14 1.72 -6.36
C LEU A 236 -3.66 1.67 -6.66
N ASN A 237 -4.31 2.82 -6.84
CA ASN A 237 -5.75 2.94 -6.99
C ASN A 237 -6.53 2.32 -5.82
N VAL A 238 -6.10 2.61 -4.60
CA VAL A 238 -6.69 2.15 -3.34
C VAL A 238 -7.14 3.35 -2.52
N THR A 239 -8.37 3.31 -2.02
CA THR A 239 -8.92 4.33 -1.11
C THR A 239 -9.34 3.74 0.23
N THR A 240 -9.53 2.43 0.31
CA THR A 240 -9.95 1.72 1.53
C THR A 240 -8.85 0.77 1.98
N VAL A 241 -8.40 0.95 3.22
CA VAL A 241 -7.41 0.10 3.90
C VAL A 241 -8.12 -0.58 5.07
N HIS A 242 -8.13 -1.90 5.09
CA HIS A 242 -8.82 -2.69 6.11
C HIS A 242 -7.96 -2.83 7.37
N TYR A 243 -6.65 -2.91 7.20
CA TYR A 243 -5.68 -2.91 8.29
C TYR A 243 -4.44 -2.08 7.91
N PHE A 244 -4.10 -1.09 8.73
CA PHE A 244 -2.84 -0.37 8.61
C PHE A 244 -1.97 -0.62 9.84
N SER A 245 -0.89 -1.39 9.68
CA SER A 245 0.16 -1.56 10.68
C SER A 245 1.22 -0.48 10.49
N LEU A 246 1.42 0.35 11.51
CA LEU A 246 2.35 1.48 11.51
C LEU A 246 3.34 1.34 12.67
N ASP A 247 4.55 0.90 12.33
CA ASP A 247 5.67 0.65 13.23
C ASP A 247 6.93 1.23 12.54
N VAL A 248 7.27 2.49 12.86
CA VAL A 248 8.31 3.27 12.15
C VAL A 248 9.31 3.90 13.09
N GLU A 249 9.43 3.35 14.30
CA GLU A 249 10.46 3.65 15.28
C GLU A 249 10.48 5.13 15.72
N GLY A 250 9.30 5.72 15.93
CA GLY A 250 9.12 6.96 16.70
C GLY A 250 8.58 8.17 15.95
N VAL A 251 8.14 8.03 14.69
CA VAL A 251 7.51 9.11 13.90
C VAL A 251 6.06 8.80 13.51
N GLU A 252 5.40 7.89 14.22
CA GLU A 252 4.06 7.39 13.91
C GLU A 252 3.04 8.54 13.91
N LEU A 253 3.06 9.41 14.92
CA LEU A 253 2.12 10.52 15.06
C LEU A 253 2.31 11.56 13.94
N GLU A 254 3.55 11.81 13.54
CA GLU A 254 3.92 12.69 12.44
C GLU A 254 3.37 12.14 11.12
N VAL A 255 3.56 10.85 10.85
CA VAL A 255 2.97 10.17 9.67
C VAL A 255 1.45 10.26 9.68
N LEU A 256 0.79 9.95 10.80
CA LEU A 256 -0.66 10.01 10.93
C LEU A 256 -1.23 11.41 10.64
N LYS A 257 -0.50 12.47 11.03
CA LYS A 257 -0.87 13.87 10.74
C LYS A 257 -0.83 14.25 9.26
N THR A 258 -0.18 13.45 8.41
CA THR A 258 -0.13 13.71 6.96
C THR A 258 -1.33 13.14 6.20
N ILE A 259 -2.12 12.27 6.83
CA ILE A 259 -3.21 11.54 6.18
C ILE A 259 -4.40 12.47 5.95
N PRO A 260 -4.88 12.62 4.70
CA PRO A 260 -6.16 13.27 4.43
C PRO A 260 -7.30 12.29 4.74
N TRP A 261 -7.76 12.31 6.00
CA TRP A 261 -8.77 11.38 6.54
C TRP A 261 -10.14 11.45 5.86
N ASP A 262 -10.41 12.51 5.09
CA ASP A 262 -11.59 12.66 4.22
C ASP A 262 -11.44 11.89 2.89
N LYS A 263 -10.21 11.54 2.48
CA LYS A 263 -9.91 10.87 1.21
C LYS A 263 -9.47 9.42 1.35
N VAL A 264 -9.07 8.99 2.56
CA VAL A 264 -8.63 7.62 2.84
C VAL A 264 -9.48 7.01 3.94
N ASP A 265 -10.01 5.83 3.66
CA ASP A 265 -10.89 5.11 4.57
C ASP A 265 -10.15 3.92 5.20
N ILE A 266 -9.55 4.15 6.37
CA ILE A 266 -8.81 3.12 7.11
C ILE A 266 -9.70 2.51 8.19
N LYS A 267 -9.99 1.20 8.13
CA LYS A 267 -10.94 0.53 9.04
C LYS A 267 -10.34 0.22 10.41
N THR A 268 -9.13 -0.32 10.42
CA THR A 268 -8.38 -0.66 11.63
C THR A 268 -6.92 -0.26 11.49
N LEU A 269 -6.30 0.12 12.61
CA LEU A 269 -4.88 0.44 12.67
C LEU A 269 -4.24 -0.30 13.85
N SER A 270 -2.99 -0.74 13.68
CA SER A 270 -2.07 -0.95 14.79
C SER A 270 -1.02 0.13 14.70
N VAL A 271 -0.79 0.87 15.78
CA VAL A 271 0.19 1.95 15.82
C VAL A 271 1.09 1.71 17.01
N GLU A 272 2.39 1.57 16.75
CA GLU A 272 3.40 1.49 17.79
C GLU A 272 3.33 2.75 18.67
N PHE A 273 3.42 2.61 20.00
CA PHE A 273 3.32 3.72 20.96
C PHE A 273 4.62 4.02 21.72
N VAL A 274 5.72 3.39 21.34
CA VAL A 274 7.05 3.61 21.92
C VAL A 274 7.93 4.39 20.93
N HIS A 275 9.16 4.71 21.34
CA HIS A 275 10.19 5.40 20.54
C HIS A 275 9.91 6.87 20.15
N GLY A 276 8.64 7.28 20.09
CA GLY A 276 8.24 8.66 19.86
C GLY A 276 8.50 9.60 21.04
N VAL A 277 8.62 10.89 20.74
CA VAL A 277 8.73 11.96 21.74
C VAL A 277 7.39 12.33 22.39
N TRP A 278 6.29 11.83 21.83
CA TRP A 278 4.91 12.02 22.29
C TRP A 278 4.49 10.90 23.24
N SER A 279 3.40 11.11 23.99
CA SER A 279 2.92 10.15 24.98
C SER A 279 1.78 9.26 24.47
N LYS A 280 1.56 8.10 25.11
CA LYS A 280 0.39 7.24 24.87
C LYS A 280 -0.95 8.03 24.84
N PRO A 281 -1.24 8.92 25.81
CA PRO A 281 -2.43 9.79 25.74
C PRO A 281 -2.52 10.70 24.52
N ASP A 282 -1.38 11.21 24.02
CA ASP A 282 -1.38 12.12 22.86
C ASP A 282 -1.77 11.38 21.58
N LEU A 283 -1.23 10.18 21.39
CA LEU A 283 -1.61 9.31 20.27
C LEU A 283 -3.10 8.94 20.33
N LYS A 284 -3.59 8.48 21.49
CA LYS A 284 -5.02 8.16 21.66
C LYS A 284 -5.92 9.34 21.37
N ARG A 285 -5.61 10.52 21.94
CA ARG A 285 -6.39 11.75 21.73
C ARG A 285 -6.41 12.15 20.26
N TYR A 286 -5.27 12.06 19.58
CA TYR A 286 -5.21 12.37 18.15
C TYR A 286 -6.10 11.42 17.34
N MET A 287 -6.03 10.12 17.58
CA MET A 287 -6.86 9.12 16.88
C MET A 287 -8.36 9.29 17.18
N GLU A 288 -8.73 9.63 18.42
CA GLU A 288 -10.11 9.98 18.78
C GLU A 288 -10.65 11.17 17.98
N GLN A 289 -9.82 12.20 17.77
CA GLN A 289 -10.18 13.35 16.93
C GLN A 289 -10.38 12.97 15.46
N GLN A 290 -9.70 11.93 14.97
CA GLN A 290 -9.88 11.39 13.61
C GLN A 290 -11.03 10.37 13.51
N GLY A 291 -11.81 10.17 14.58
CA GLY A 291 -12.96 9.27 14.57
C GLY A 291 -12.62 7.79 14.80
N TYR A 292 -11.59 7.52 15.60
CA TYR A 292 -11.19 6.17 16.00
C TYR A 292 -11.31 5.98 17.51
N TRP A 293 -11.58 4.76 17.96
CA TRP A 293 -11.52 4.38 19.36
C TRP A 293 -10.46 3.30 19.58
N THR A 294 -9.88 3.25 20.79
CA THR A 294 -8.89 2.22 21.15
C THR A 294 -9.60 0.91 21.49
N TYR A 295 -9.39 -0.13 20.68
CA TYR A 295 -9.91 -1.48 20.92
C TYR A 295 -9.08 -2.24 21.95
N LYS A 296 -7.75 -2.29 21.75
CA LYS A 296 -6.84 -3.11 22.55
C LYS A 296 -5.46 -2.47 22.62
N GLU A 297 -4.78 -2.65 23.74
CA GLU A 297 -3.35 -2.42 23.87
C GLU A 297 -2.66 -3.77 23.75
N VAL A 298 -1.80 -3.94 22.74
CA VAL A 298 -1.01 -5.15 22.51
C VAL A 298 0.39 -4.89 23.06
N SER A 299 0.69 -5.55 24.18
CA SER A 299 1.99 -5.43 24.86
C SER A 299 2.50 -6.82 25.21
N GLN A 300 3.76 -7.13 24.88
CA GLN A 300 4.42 -8.37 25.30
C GLN A 300 5.53 -8.09 26.32
N SER A 301 5.77 -9.05 27.23
CA SER A 301 6.77 -8.91 28.31
C SER A 301 8.20 -8.81 27.80
N ASN A 302 8.46 -9.27 26.57
CA ASN A 302 9.75 -9.16 25.89
C ASN A 302 10.01 -7.76 25.29
N GLY A 303 9.01 -6.87 25.30
CA GLY A 303 9.11 -5.49 24.79
C GLY A 303 9.07 -5.34 23.28
N TRP A 304 8.83 -6.41 22.51
CA TRP A 304 8.83 -6.37 21.03
C TRP A 304 7.44 -6.11 20.41
N ALA A 305 6.42 -5.90 21.23
CA ALA A 305 5.08 -5.53 20.79
C ALA A 305 4.57 -4.44 21.71
N ASN A 306 4.20 -3.29 21.14
CA ASN A 306 3.82 -2.09 21.87
C ASN A 306 2.84 -1.26 21.03
N ASP A 307 1.70 -1.86 20.67
CA ASP A 307 0.75 -1.25 19.74
C ASP A 307 -0.58 -0.91 20.41
N PHE A 308 -1.17 0.21 20.00
CA PHE A 308 -2.61 0.40 20.13
C PHE A 308 -3.32 -0.09 18.88
N ILE A 309 -4.35 -0.91 19.08
CA ILE A 309 -5.29 -1.28 18.03
C ILE A 309 -6.43 -0.28 18.03
N PHE A 310 -6.58 0.46 16.94
CA PHE A 310 -7.64 1.43 16.72
C PHE A 310 -8.68 0.91 15.74
N VAL A 311 -9.95 1.25 15.97
CA VAL A 311 -11.07 0.90 15.10
C VAL A 311 -11.85 2.16 14.74
N LYS A 312 -12.20 2.31 13.47
CA LYS A 312 -12.96 3.46 12.98
C LYS A 312 -14.40 3.41 13.52
N ASN A 313 -14.90 4.54 14.02
CA ASN A 313 -16.21 4.65 14.68
C ASN A 313 -17.38 4.19 13.81
N ASP A 314 -17.31 4.41 12.50
CA ASP A 314 -18.36 4.08 11.53
C ASP A 314 -18.24 2.67 10.94
N PHE A 315 -17.15 1.96 11.20
CA PHE A 315 -16.92 0.59 10.71
C PHE A 315 -17.49 -0.46 11.66
N LYS A 316 -17.06 -0.41 12.92
CA LYS A 316 -17.62 -1.22 14.01
C LYS A 316 -17.71 -0.37 15.26
N LYS A 317 -18.92 -0.23 15.78
CA LYS A 317 -19.15 0.50 17.02
C LYS A 317 -18.57 -0.29 18.18
N ARG A 318 -18.08 0.43 19.19
CA ARG A 318 -17.51 -0.14 20.40
C ARG A 318 -18.47 -1.12 21.07
N GLU A 319 -19.75 -0.79 21.13
CA GLU A 319 -20.79 -1.59 21.77
C GLU A 319 -21.01 -2.93 21.04
N ASP A 320 -20.92 -2.92 19.71
CA ASP A 320 -21.13 -4.11 18.89
C ASP A 320 -19.99 -5.10 19.07
N VAL A 321 -18.74 -4.62 19.06
CA VAL A 321 -17.55 -5.46 19.28
C VAL A 321 -17.55 -6.06 20.69
N LEU A 322 -17.88 -5.26 21.71
CA LEU A 322 -17.95 -5.75 23.10
C LEU A 322 -19.08 -6.76 23.29
N ARG A 323 -20.22 -6.58 22.60
CA ARG A 323 -21.34 -7.52 22.63
C ARG A 323 -20.95 -8.86 21.99
N ASP A 324 -20.33 -8.83 20.82
CA ASP A 324 -19.90 -10.03 20.09
C ASP A 324 -18.90 -10.85 20.93
N ALA A 325 -17.95 -10.19 21.58
CA ALA A 325 -17.00 -10.82 22.50
C ALA A 325 -17.71 -11.53 23.66
N LEU A 326 -18.71 -10.89 24.29
CA LEU A 326 -19.48 -11.48 25.39
C LEU A 326 -20.33 -12.69 24.95
N THR A 327 -20.84 -12.69 23.72
CA THR A 327 -21.58 -13.84 23.17
C THR A 327 -20.70 -15.02 22.83
N GLN A 328 -19.48 -14.80 22.32
CA GLN A 328 -18.54 -15.88 22.03
C GLN A 328 -18.08 -16.61 23.30
N THR A 329 -17.85 -15.89 24.40
CA THR A 329 -17.50 -16.49 25.70
C THR A 329 -18.63 -17.36 26.26
N LYS A 330 -19.90 -17.03 25.97
CA LYS A 330 -21.06 -17.81 26.42
C LYS A 330 -21.33 -19.06 25.58
N SER A 331 -20.88 -19.11 24.33
CA SER A 331 -21.01 -20.30 23.47
C SER A 331 -19.94 -21.38 23.70
N LEU A 332 -18.94 -21.09 24.55
CA LEU A 332 -17.85 -21.99 24.92
C LEU A 332 -18.02 -22.62 26.32
N HIS A 333 -19.20 -22.45 26.93
CA HIS A 333 -19.63 -23.06 28.19
C HIS A 333 -20.91 -23.86 27.99
#